data_AF-A0A9Q3J436-F1
#
_entry.id   AF-A0A9Q3J436-F1
#
_cell.length_a   1.000
_cell.length_b   1.000
_cell.length_c   1.000
_cell.angle_alpha   90.00
_cell.angle_beta   90.00
_cell.angle_gamma   90.00
#
_symmetry.space_group_name_H-M   'P 1'
#
loop_
_entity.id
_entity.type
_entity.pdbx_description
1 polymer ?
#
loop_
_entity_poly.entity_id
_entity_poly.type
_entity_poly.pdbx_seq_one_letter_code
_entity_poly.pdbx_strand_id
1 'polypeptide(L)'
;MGQALLKEVPKLKEWRHFTGEGEYDPMEFIREIDRIKEDFELPERIVTARFNTLFTRSVHRWYIKLRQAHVHQSWTWWKTQIINKWANDS
;
A
#
# COMPACT_ATOMS: atom_id res chain seq x y z
N MET A 1 -5.91 13.52 24.36
CA MET A 1 -4.56 13.28 23.81
C MET A 1 -4.74 12.57 22.48
N GLY A 2 -4.46 13.19 21.33
CA GLY A 2 -4.78 12.55 20.03
C GLY A 2 -4.25 13.23 18.78
N GLN A 3 -3.36 14.22 18.92
CA GLN A 3 -2.81 14.98 17.78
C GLN A 3 -1.29 14.76 17.60
N ALA A 4 -0.65 13.95 18.45
CA ALA A 4 0.80 13.74 18.41
C ALA A 4 1.24 12.65 17.41
N LEU A 5 0.47 11.57 17.27
CA LEU A 5 0.88 10.41 16.46
C LEU A 5 1.01 10.73 14.96
N LEU A 6 0.21 11.67 14.43
CA LEU A 6 0.27 12.05 13.01
C LEU A 6 1.57 12.74 12.61
N LYS A 7 2.31 13.35 13.58
CA LYS A 7 3.59 14.00 13.30
C LYS A 7 4.75 13.01 13.21
N GLU A 8 4.59 11.79 13.73
CA GLU A 8 5.61 10.75 13.75
C GLU A 8 5.44 9.75 12.61
N VAL A 9 4.28 9.72 11.94
CA VAL A 9 4.07 8.87 10.77
C VAL A 9 5.15 9.18 9.73
N PRO A 10 5.86 8.15 9.22
CA PRO A 10 6.91 8.33 8.24
C PRO A 10 6.35 9.10 7.05
N LYS A 11 7.11 10.09 6.60
CA LYS A 11 6.71 10.91 5.45
C LYS A 11 6.56 9.98 4.25
N LEU A 12 5.66 10.31 3.33
CA LEU A 12 5.40 9.51 2.12
C LEU A 12 6.68 9.11 1.34
N LYS A 13 7.71 9.96 1.40
CA LYS A 13 9.03 9.75 0.80
C LYS A 13 9.91 8.70 1.48
N GLU A 14 9.58 8.29 2.70
CA GLU A 14 10.26 7.26 3.48
C GLU A 14 9.65 5.87 3.25
N TRP A 15 8.48 5.80 2.62
CA TRP A 15 7.83 4.54 2.30
C TRP A 15 8.38 4.00 0.98
N ARG A 16 8.58 2.69 0.90
CA ARG A 16 9.07 2.05 -0.31
C ARG A 16 8.07 2.21 -1.47
N HIS A 17 8.58 2.63 -2.62
CA HIS A 17 7.79 2.67 -3.85
C HIS A 17 7.68 1.25 -4.44
N PHE A 18 6.54 0.93 -5.02
CA PHE A 18 6.26 -0.37 -5.63
C PHE A 18 6.07 -0.19 -7.13
N THR A 19 7.03 -0.69 -7.91
CA THR A 19 7.06 -0.61 -9.38
C THR A 19 6.51 -1.86 -10.04
N GLY A 20 6.47 -3.01 -9.32
CA GLY A 20 6.04 -4.31 -9.84
C GLY A 20 6.89 -4.82 -11.00
N GLU A 21 8.10 -4.26 -11.17
CA GLU A 21 9.07 -4.58 -12.22
C GLU A 21 10.42 -4.85 -11.53
N GLY A 22 11.09 -5.96 -11.88
CA GLY A 22 12.37 -6.40 -11.30
C GLY A 22 12.21 -7.42 -10.15
N GLU A 23 13.27 -7.61 -9.37
CA GLU A 23 13.24 -8.42 -8.13
C GLU A 23 12.49 -7.66 -7.04
N TYR A 24 11.17 -7.76 -7.07
CA TYR A 24 10.31 -7.12 -6.09
C TYR A 24 9.49 -8.17 -5.33
N ASP A 25 9.64 -8.22 -4.00
CA ASP A 25 8.83 -9.10 -3.15
C ASP A 25 7.53 -8.37 -2.71
N PRO A 26 6.36 -8.73 -3.25
CA PRO A 26 5.09 -8.15 -2.82
C PRO A 26 4.76 -8.45 -1.35
N MET A 27 5.28 -9.54 -0.79
CA MET A 27 5.09 -9.88 0.62
C MET A 27 5.91 -8.96 1.52
N GLU A 28 7.12 -8.56 1.10
CA GLU A 28 7.95 -7.60 1.84
C GLU A 28 7.25 -6.23 1.91
N PHE A 29 6.71 -5.74 0.79
CA PHE A 29 5.94 -4.51 0.76
C PHE A 29 4.71 -4.57 1.68
N ILE A 30 3.94 -5.66 1.63
CA ILE A 30 2.77 -5.83 2.50
C ILE A 30 3.16 -5.80 3.98
N ARG A 31 4.25 -6.50 4.36
CA ARG A 31 4.75 -6.53 5.74
C ARG A 31 5.20 -5.15 6.22
N GLU A 32 5.86 -4.37 5.36
CA GLU A 32 6.27 -3.00 5.69
C GLU A 32 5.06 -2.11 5.97
N ILE A 33 4.02 -2.20 5.14
CA ILE A 33 2.78 -1.45 5.34
C ILE A 33 2.03 -1.90 6.59
N ASP A 34 1.98 -3.20 6.88
CA ASP A 34 1.38 -3.74 8.12
C ASP A 34 2.13 -3.20 9.35
N ARG A 35 3.47 -3.19 9.36
CA ARG A 35 4.28 -2.61 10.45
C ARG A 35 3.98 -1.13 10.67
N ILE A 36 4.01 -0.31 9.61
CA ILE A 36 3.72 1.13 9.73
C ILE A 36 2.27 1.36 10.18
N LYS A 37 1.34 0.53 9.73
CA LYS A 37 -0.06 0.63 10.17
C LYS A 37 -0.20 0.32 11.66
N GLU A 38 0.52 -0.67 12.18
CA GLU A 38 0.52 -1.05 13.59
C GLU A 38 1.24 -0.01 14.45
N ASP A 39 2.46 0.38 14.08
CA ASP A 39 3.30 1.33 14.84
C ASP A 39 2.64 2.70 15.00
N PHE A 40 1.86 3.13 14.01
CA PHE A 40 1.23 4.46 13.98
C PHE A 40 -0.30 4.43 14.04
N GLU A 41 -0.90 3.27 14.34
CA GLU A 41 -2.35 3.06 14.38
C GLU A 41 -3.10 3.65 13.18
N LEU A 42 -2.54 3.48 11.97
CA LEU A 42 -3.07 4.17 10.79
C LEU A 42 -4.44 3.62 10.36
N PRO A 43 -5.42 4.51 10.08
CA PRO A 43 -6.66 4.09 9.46
C PRO A 43 -6.42 3.53 8.05
N GLU A 44 -7.15 2.49 7.66
CA GLU A 44 -7.01 1.85 6.34
C GLU A 44 -7.21 2.81 5.17
N ARG A 45 -8.09 3.82 5.34
CA ARG A 45 -8.29 4.90 4.36
C ARG A 45 -7.02 5.71 4.07
N ILE A 46 -6.13 5.86 5.07
CA ILE A 46 -4.86 6.57 4.90
C ILE A 46 -3.89 5.69 4.12
N VAL A 47 -3.77 4.42 4.49
CA VAL A 47 -2.93 3.44 3.78
C VAL A 47 -3.32 3.36 2.30
N THR A 48 -4.61 3.16 2.02
CA THR A 48 -5.12 3.05 0.65
C THR A 48 -5.00 4.35 -0.16
N ALA A 49 -5.09 5.52 0.48
CA ALA A 49 -4.84 6.80 -0.17
C ALA A 49 -3.36 6.97 -0.57
N ARG A 50 -2.43 6.44 0.24
CA ARG A 50 -0.99 6.51 -0.06
C ARG A 50 -0.58 5.64 -1.26
N PHE A 51 -1.34 4.60 -1.61
CA PHE A 51 -1.05 3.79 -2.81
C PHE A 51 -0.99 4.59 -4.11
N ASN A 52 -1.74 5.68 -4.22
CA ASN A 52 -1.67 6.55 -5.39
C ASN A 52 -0.26 7.15 -5.59
N THR A 53 0.50 7.30 -4.51
CA THR A 53 1.87 7.84 -4.53
C THR A 53 2.92 6.72 -4.52
N LEU A 54 2.67 5.62 -3.80
CA LEU A 54 3.62 4.51 -3.64
C LEU A 54 3.70 3.63 -4.88
N PHE A 55 2.57 3.44 -5.56
CA PHE A 55 2.52 2.65 -6.78
C PHE A 55 2.99 3.50 -7.95
N THR A 56 3.91 2.94 -8.73
CA THR A 56 4.48 3.61 -9.90
C THR A 56 4.34 2.73 -11.14
N ARG A 57 4.49 3.33 -12.32
CA ARG A 57 4.49 2.63 -13.64
C ARG A 57 3.25 1.73 -13.85
N SER A 58 3.49 0.44 -14.10
CA SER A 58 2.49 -0.57 -14.45
C SER A 58 1.52 -0.84 -13.29
N VAL A 59 2.03 -0.83 -12.05
CA VAL A 59 1.25 -1.04 -10.83
C VAL A 59 0.31 0.12 -10.58
N HIS A 60 0.77 1.36 -10.78
CA HIS A 60 -0.09 2.54 -10.65
C HIS A 60 -1.31 2.45 -11.56
N ARG A 61 -1.08 2.10 -12.84
CA ARG A 61 -2.17 1.91 -13.81
C ARG A 61 -3.14 0.79 -13.40
N TRP A 62 -2.63 -0.33 -12.89
CA TRP A 62 -3.46 -1.41 -12.36
C TRP A 62 -4.31 -0.94 -11.17
N TYR A 63 -3.71 -0.23 -10.22
CA TYR A 63 -4.37 0.25 -9.02
C TYR A 63 -5.49 1.23 -9.34
N ILE A 64 -5.26 2.20 -10.23
CA ILE A 64 -6.29 3.16 -10.62
C ILE A 64 -7.50 2.46 -11.24
N LYS A 65 -7.27 1.50 -12.16
CA LYS A 65 -8.35 0.71 -12.77
C LYS A 65 -9.13 -0.07 -11.71
N LEU A 66 -8.41 -0.75 -10.81
CA LEU A 66 -9.03 -1.61 -9.81
C LEU A 66 -9.81 -0.79 -8.77
N ARG A 67 -9.28 0.38 -8.36
CA ARG A 67 -9.94 1.31 -7.44
C ARG A 67 -11.19 1.95 -8.03
N GLN A 68 -11.21 2.21 -9.34
CA GLN A 68 -12.40 2.70 -10.03
C GLN A 68 -13.50 1.64 -10.08
N ALA A 69 -13.14 0.37 -10.28
CA ALA A 69 -14.09 -0.75 -10.30
C ALA A 69 -14.58 -1.13 -8.88
N HIS A 70 -13.72 -1.02 -7.87
CA HIS A 70 -13.99 -1.43 -6.50
C HIS A 70 -13.68 -0.30 -5.52
N VAL A 71 -14.68 0.56 -5.28
CA VAL A 71 -14.56 1.70 -4.37
C VAL A 71 -14.62 1.22 -2.91
N HIS A 72 -13.88 1.88 -2.01
CA HIS A 72 -13.90 1.66 -0.56
C HIS A 72 -13.65 0.22 -0.09
N GLN A 73 -12.60 -0.40 -0.60
CA GLN A 73 -12.18 -1.73 -0.14
C GLN A 73 -11.22 -1.66 1.06
N SER A 74 -11.28 -2.69 1.91
CA SER A 74 -10.43 -2.83 3.10
C SER A 74 -8.98 -3.12 2.74
N TRP A 75 -8.07 -2.89 3.69
CA TRP A 75 -6.65 -3.21 3.49
C TRP A 75 -6.45 -4.71 3.23
N THR A 76 -7.16 -5.59 3.96
CA THR A 76 -7.12 -7.04 3.73
C THR A 76 -7.47 -7.41 2.30
N TRP A 77 -8.49 -6.76 1.71
CA TRP A 77 -8.83 -7.00 0.31
C TRP A 77 -7.69 -6.60 -0.63
N TRP A 78 -7.09 -5.43 -0.42
CA TRP A 78 -5.95 -4.97 -1.21
C TRP A 78 -4.74 -5.90 -1.10
N LYS A 79 -4.44 -6.45 0.08
CA LYS A 79 -3.39 -7.47 0.25
C LYS A 79 -3.62 -8.66 -0.67
N THR A 80 -4.84 -9.20 -0.68
CA THR A 80 -5.21 -10.32 -1.55
C THR A 80 -5.03 -9.98 -3.04
N GLN A 81 -5.41 -8.77 -3.46
CA GLN A 81 -5.25 -8.36 -4.85
C GLN A 81 -3.78 -8.22 -5.26
N ILE A 82 -2.95 -7.64 -4.38
CA ILE A 82 -1.50 -7.49 -4.61
C ILE A 82 -0.84 -8.87 -4.69
N ILE A 83 -1.14 -9.78 -3.75
CA ILE A 83 -0.61 -11.14 -3.74
C ILE A 83 -1.04 -11.88 -5.01
N ASN A 84 -2.33 -11.89 -5.34
CA ASN A 84 -2.83 -12.59 -6.52
C ASN A 84 -2.19 -12.08 -7.82
N LYS A 85 -1.84 -10.79 -7.88
CA LYS A 85 -1.33 -10.16 -9.10
C LYS A 85 0.18 -10.26 -9.26
N TRP A 86 0.95 -10.23 -8.18
CA TRP A 86 2.43 -10.19 -8.24
C TRP A 86 3.13 -11.35 -7.54
N ALA A 87 2.49 -12.04 -6.59
CA ALA A 87 3.09 -13.21 -5.95
C ALA A 87 2.88 -14.50 -6.76
N ASN A 88 1.85 -14.56 -7.61
CA ASN A 88 1.56 -15.71 -8.48
C ASN A 88 2.25 -15.63 -9.86
N ASP A 89 2.91 -14.52 -10.18
CA ASP A 89 3.68 -14.33 -11.43
C ASP A 89 5.21 -14.51 -11.20
N SER A 90 5.63 -14.99 -10.02
CA SER A 90 7.03 -15.34 -9.67
C SER A 90 7.31 -16.84 -9.77
#